data_AF-A0A5J4U684-F1
#
_entry.id   AF-A0A5J4U684-F1
#
_cell.length_a   1.000
_cell.length_b   1.000
_cell.length_c   1.000
_cell.angle_alpha   90.00
_cell.angle_beta   90.00
_cell.angle_gamma   90.00
#
_symmetry.space_group_name_H-M   'P 1'
#
loop_
_entity.id
_entity.type
_entity.pdbx_description
1 polymer ?
#
loop_
_entity_poly.entity_id
_entity_poly.type
_entity_poly.pdbx_seq_one_letter_code
_entity_poly.pdbx_strand_id
1 'polypeptide(L)'
;LGERDVSDNIPKHLDIFFSLLFPLYPQKKKSNVAFQIILWALFCIILFTLGLFRIDYGTETQTALSKAINYVDLTSLGLSLGKNSMYVLIVVFAIVSGAFILQVVSAVFYKQLIAQQPVVIKITRGLMTILLRGLFIPFVTKAITSFNCNSEATVNEAGQEITQSYWTADKSLGCFKSIFQIVSFIIVFILLLFLFIYSAIVNLLILTHNPKNGSFFSFPNGIFNRLQVIFIFKIIFSQRLLYGCQFWRGVIGVLVPGVLILMLIIQNPYYSFWSNFIATIPWIILASIRLSLEIEYSMEEATDAIYPKLSS
;
A
#
# COMPACT_ATOMS: atom_id res chain seq x y z
N LEU A 1 -31.38 -37.14 28.46
CA LEU A 1 -32.08 -35.89 28.05
C LEU A 1 -31.09 -34.74 28.18
N GLY A 2 -30.71 -34.10 27.06
CA GLY A 2 -30.13 -32.75 27.08
C GLY A 2 -28.64 -32.61 26.76
N GLU A 3 -28.15 -33.17 25.66
CA GLU A 3 -27.04 -32.56 24.93
C GLU A 3 -27.67 -31.42 24.12
N ARG A 4 -27.53 -30.19 24.60
CA ARG A 4 -27.99 -29.01 23.87
C ARG A 4 -26.99 -28.74 22.76
N ASP A 5 -27.40 -29.01 21.53
CA ASP A 5 -26.77 -28.59 20.29
C ASP A 5 -26.53 -27.08 20.31
N VAL A 6 -25.31 -26.68 20.66
CA VAL A 6 -24.83 -25.29 20.49
C VAL A 6 -24.41 -25.05 19.02
N SER A 7 -24.48 -26.06 18.14
CA SER A 7 -24.11 -25.93 16.72
C SER A 7 -25.17 -25.27 15.84
N ASP A 8 -26.42 -25.17 16.29
CA ASP A 8 -27.54 -25.00 15.34
C ASP A 8 -27.99 -23.56 15.08
N ASN A 9 -27.27 -22.55 15.59
CA ASN A 9 -27.63 -21.15 15.36
C ASN A 9 -26.47 -20.28 14.86
N ILE A 10 -25.53 -20.84 14.09
CA ILE A 10 -24.62 -20.01 13.30
C ILE A 10 -25.34 -19.65 11.99
N PRO A 11 -25.60 -18.36 11.72
CA PRO A 11 -26.21 -17.94 10.46
C PRO A 11 -25.43 -18.49 9.26
N LYS A 12 -26.12 -18.99 8.23
CA LYS A 12 -25.49 -19.62 7.05
C LYS A 12 -24.41 -18.76 6.39
N HIS A 13 -24.57 -17.43 6.41
CA HIS A 13 -23.58 -16.49 5.89
C HIS A 13 -22.29 -16.46 6.72
N LEU A 14 -22.37 -16.65 8.04
CA LEU A 14 -21.22 -16.74 8.93
C LEU A 14 -20.44 -18.05 8.70
N ASP A 15 -21.10 -19.19 8.50
CA ASP A 15 -20.39 -20.44 8.19
C ASP A 15 -19.69 -20.39 6.81
N ILE A 16 -20.32 -19.80 5.79
CA ILE A 16 -19.68 -19.54 4.49
C ILE A 16 -18.46 -18.63 4.67
N PHE A 17 -18.59 -17.56 5.46
CA PHE A 17 -17.53 -16.62 5.73
C PHE A 17 -16.36 -17.25 6.51
N PHE A 18 -16.66 -18.03 7.56
CA PHE A 18 -15.65 -18.80 8.29
C PHE A 18 -14.94 -19.80 7.39
N SER A 19 -15.67 -20.48 6.51
CA SER A 19 -15.10 -21.42 5.53
C SER A 19 -14.16 -20.70 4.53
N LEU A 20 -14.51 -19.47 4.13
CA LEU A 20 -13.69 -18.62 3.26
C LEU A 20 -12.37 -18.17 3.88
N LEU A 21 -12.38 -17.95 5.20
CA LEU A 21 -11.21 -17.53 5.96
C LEU A 21 -10.44 -18.71 6.58
N PHE A 22 -11.04 -19.91 6.66
CA PHE A 22 -10.46 -21.11 7.27
C PHE A 22 -9.02 -21.42 6.82
N PRO A 23 -8.68 -21.39 5.50
CA PRO A 23 -7.32 -21.65 5.05
C PRO A 23 -6.30 -20.64 5.60
N LEU A 24 -6.75 -19.43 5.93
CA LEU A 24 -5.91 -18.35 6.43
C LEU A 24 -5.66 -18.41 7.95
N TYR A 25 -6.48 -19.12 8.74
CA TYR A 25 -6.32 -19.23 10.20
C TYR A 25 -5.02 -19.93 10.63
N PRO A 26 -4.25 -19.44 11.61
CA PRO A 26 -2.95 -20.00 11.99
C PRO A 26 -3.05 -21.49 12.36
N GLN A 27 -2.50 -22.36 11.51
CA GLN A 27 -2.52 -23.83 11.67
C GLN A 27 -1.17 -24.42 12.15
N LYS A 28 -0.07 -23.66 12.11
CA LYS A 28 1.26 -24.11 12.52
C LYS A 28 1.86 -23.21 13.60
N LYS A 29 2.52 -23.84 14.57
CA LYS A 29 3.21 -23.19 15.70
C LYS A 29 4.54 -22.51 15.32
N LYS A 30 5.08 -22.75 14.11
CA LYS A 30 6.34 -22.15 13.61
C LYS A 30 6.20 -21.76 12.13
N SER A 31 6.41 -20.48 11.83
CA SER A 31 6.50 -19.96 10.46
C SER A 31 7.87 -20.27 9.85
N ASN A 32 7.98 -20.24 8.51
CA ASN A 32 9.28 -20.34 7.84
C ASN A 32 10.05 -19.01 8.04
N VAL A 33 11.09 -19.04 8.86
CA VAL A 33 11.88 -17.85 9.24
C VAL A 33 12.50 -17.17 8.00
N ALA A 34 13.05 -17.94 7.06
CA ALA A 34 13.65 -17.40 5.85
C ALA A 34 12.66 -16.59 5.00
N PHE A 35 11.43 -17.09 4.85
CA PHE A 35 10.37 -16.38 4.13
C PHE A 35 9.97 -15.07 4.82
N GLN A 36 9.93 -15.05 6.16
CA GLN A 36 9.64 -13.81 6.90
C GLN A 36 10.77 -12.79 6.79
N ILE A 37 12.03 -13.23 6.80
CA ILE A 37 13.19 -12.35 6.60
C ILE A 37 13.15 -11.72 5.20
N ILE A 38 12.89 -12.51 4.16
CA ILE A 38 12.79 -12.00 2.79
C ILE A 38 11.67 -10.96 2.68
N LEU A 39 10.50 -11.23 3.26
CA LEU A 39 9.39 -10.28 3.25
C LEU A 39 9.69 -9.01 4.03
N TRP A 40 10.39 -9.11 5.16
CA TRP A 40 10.82 -7.94 5.93
C TRP A 40 11.85 -7.11 5.15
N ALA A 41 12.86 -7.75 4.54
CA ALA A 41 13.85 -7.06 3.73
C ALA A 41 13.21 -6.36 2.52
N LEU A 42 12.27 -7.04 1.85
CA LEU A 42 11.49 -6.45 0.77
C LEU A 42 10.65 -5.27 1.26
N PHE A 43 10.01 -5.38 2.41
CA PHE A 43 9.27 -4.27 3.03
C PHE A 43 10.18 -3.08 3.37
N CYS A 44 11.39 -3.31 3.87
CA CYS A 44 12.39 -2.27 4.09
C CYS A 44 12.78 -1.56 2.80
N ILE A 45 13.05 -2.31 1.72
CA ILE A 45 13.37 -1.74 0.40
C ILE A 45 12.20 -0.90 -0.13
N ILE A 46 10.97 -1.40 -0.01
CA ILE A 46 9.78 -0.66 -0.46
C ILE A 46 9.57 0.60 0.37
N LEU A 47 9.74 0.58 1.69
CA LEU A 47 9.61 1.81 2.49
C LEU A 47 10.74 2.79 2.25
N PHE A 48 11.96 2.31 1.99
CA PHE A 48 13.09 3.15 1.63
C PHE A 48 12.86 3.89 0.30
N THR A 49 12.48 3.13 -0.75
CA THR A 49 12.14 3.67 -2.07
C THR A 49 10.94 4.62 -1.98
N LEU A 50 9.86 4.21 -1.31
CA LEU A 50 8.72 5.07 -0.99
C LEU A 50 9.15 6.34 -0.25
N GLY A 51 10.15 6.29 0.63
CA GLY A 51 10.72 7.46 1.31
C GLY A 51 11.39 8.45 0.36
N LEU A 52 12.02 7.97 -0.71
CA LEU A 52 12.71 8.76 -1.73
C LEU A 52 11.81 9.21 -2.89
N PHE A 53 10.51 8.95 -2.81
CA PHE A 53 9.56 9.47 -3.80
C PHE A 53 9.50 11.01 -3.75
N ARG A 54 9.85 11.65 -4.87
CA ARG A 54 10.02 13.09 -5.02
C ARG A 54 9.48 13.56 -6.37
N ILE A 55 8.64 14.59 -6.35
CA ILE A 55 8.13 15.27 -7.54
C ILE A 55 8.73 16.67 -7.52
N ASP A 56 9.32 17.09 -8.63
CA ASP A 56 9.85 18.43 -8.79
C ASP A 56 8.68 19.42 -8.98
N TYR A 57 8.69 20.53 -8.24
CA TYR A 57 7.62 21.52 -8.25
C TYR A 57 7.59 22.31 -9.57
N GLY A 58 8.76 22.55 -10.18
CA GLY A 58 8.82 23.36 -11.41
C GLY A 58 8.33 22.61 -12.64
N THR A 59 8.67 21.33 -12.76
CA THR A 59 8.31 20.50 -13.93
C THR A 59 7.07 19.64 -13.71
N GLU A 60 6.64 19.50 -12.45
CA GLU A 60 5.64 18.54 -11.98
C GLU A 60 5.93 17.09 -12.39
N THR A 61 7.20 16.79 -12.67
CA THR A 61 7.66 15.46 -13.04
C THR A 61 8.45 14.83 -11.90
N GLN A 62 8.49 13.50 -11.90
CA GLN A 62 9.32 12.78 -10.94
C GLN A 62 10.80 12.99 -11.26
N THR A 63 11.62 13.34 -10.26
CA THR A 63 13.06 13.54 -10.46
C THR A 63 13.73 12.26 -10.98
N ALA A 64 14.79 12.38 -11.78
CA ALA A 64 15.45 11.23 -12.40
C ALA A 64 15.92 10.18 -11.38
N LEU A 65 16.51 10.64 -10.28
CA LEU A 65 16.92 9.78 -9.16
C LEU A 65 15.73 9.09 -8.51
N SER A 66 14.65 9.83 -8.22
CA SER A 66 13.44 9.25 -7.65
C SER A 66 12.82 8.22 -8.59
N LYS A 67 12.79 8.51 -9.90
CA LYS A 67 12.24 7.62 -10.92
C LYS A 67 12.99 6.29 -11.00
N ALA A 68 14.33 6.34 -10.98
CA ALA A 68 15.20 5.16 -11.03
C ALA A 68 15.05 4.29 -9.78
N ILE A 69 15.09 4.90 -8.60
CA ILE A 69 14.97 4.19 -7.31
C ILE A 69 13.59 3.55 -7.17
N ASN A 70 12.53 4.28 -7.50
CA ASN A 70 11.15 3.81 -7.42
C ASN A 70 10.74 2.89 -8.58
N TYR A 71 11.66 2.59 -9.49
CA TYR A 71 11.43 1.53 -10.47
C TYR A 71 11.65 0.16 -9.84
N VAL A 72 12.54 0.06 -8.85
CA VAL A 72 12.90 -1.18 -8.15
C VAL A 72 11.69 -1.81 -7.44
N ASP A 73 10.84 -0.98 -6.84
CA ASP A 73 9.64 -1.41 -6.13
C ASP A 73 8.36 -1.32 -7.00
N LEU A 74 8.51 -1.03 -8.30
CA LEU A 74 7.43 -0.84 -9.29
C LEU A 74 6.53 0.39 -9.04
N THR A 75 6.85 1.28 -8.10
CA THR A 75 6.01 2.44 -7.78
C THR A 75 6.13 3.59 -8.80
N SER A 76 7.21 3.67 -9.59
CA SER A 76 7.37 4.62 -10.70
C SER A 76 6.94 4.06 -12.06
N LEU A 77 6.58 2.77 -12.13
CA LEU A 77 6.22 2.09 -13.37
C LEU A 77 4.98 2.69 -14.02
N GLY A 78 4.00 3.14 -13.23
CA GLY A 78 2.81 3.83 -13.74
C GLY A 78 3.15 5.13 -14.46
N LEU A 79 4.05 5.95 -13.91
CA LEU A 79 4.48 7.21 -14.51
C LEU A 79 5.39 6.99 -15.72
N SER A 80 6.20 5.93 -15.70
CA SER A 80 7.14 5.63 -16.80
C SER A 80 6.43 5.10 -18.06
N LEU A 81 5.27 4.45 -17.91
CA LEU A 81 4.54 3.85 -19.02
C LEU A 81 3.52 4.80 -19.69
N GLY A 82 3.26 5.97 -19.10
CA GLY A 82 2.28 6.93 -19.60
C GLY A 82 0.91 6.30 -19.89
N LYS A 83 0.41 6.46 -21.11
CA LYS A 83 -0.85 5.85 -21.58
C LYS A 83 -0.94 4.34 -21.35
N ASN A 84 0.17 3.61 -21.46
CA ASN A 84 0.18 2.16 -21.28
C ASN A 84 -0.01 1.74 -19.81
N SER A 85 0.09 2.67 -18.86
CA SER A 85 -0.17 2.40 -17.43
C SER A 85 -1.57 1.85 -17.18
N MET A 86 -2.56 2.22 -18.01
CA MET A 86 -3.93 1.73 -17.94
C MET A 86 -4.01 0.21 -18.18
N TYR A 87 -3.26 -0.34 -19.14
CA TYR A 87 -3.25 -1.79 -19.37
C TYR A 87 -2.66 -2.54 -18.19
N VAL A 88 -1.61 -2.00 -17.59
CA VAL A 88 -1.01 -2.63 -16.43
C VAL A 88 -1.98 -2.58 -15.24
N LEU A 89 -2.83 -1.55 -15.12
CA LEU A 89 -3.88 -1.51 -14.08
C LEU A 89 -4.86 -2.68 -14.25
N ILE A 90 -5.28 -2.98 -15.48
CA ILE A 90 -6.14 -4.15 -15.77
C ILE A 90 -5.45 -5.44 -15.35
N VAL A 91 -4.15 -5.59 -15.65
CA VAL A 91 -3.36 -6.75 -15.21
C VAL A 91 -3.33 -6.87 -13.68
N VAL A 92 -3.12 -5.77 -12.96
CA VAL A 92 -3.16 -5.76 -11.48
C VAL A 92 -4.54 -6.17 -10.97
N PHE A 93 -5.61 -5.63 -11.56
CA PHE A 93 -6.97 -6.00 -11.21
C PHE A 93 -7.24 -7.50 -11.44
N ALA A 94 -6.76 -8.05 -12.55
CA ALA A 94 -6.87 -9.48 -12.86
C ALA A 94 -6.10 -10.35 -11.86
N ILE A 95 -4.89 -9.95 -11.45
CA ILE A 95 -4.10 -10.66 -10.44
C ILE A 95 -4.82 -10.68 -9.09
N VAL A 96 -5.34 -9.52 -8.64
CA VAL A 96 -6.06 -9.40 -7.37
C VAL A 96 -7.35 -10.21 -7.39
N SER A 97 -8.11 -10.11 -8.48
CA SER A 97 -9.35 -10.87 -8.65
C SER A 97 -9.09 -12.38 -8.73
N GLY A 98 -8.06 -12.79 -9.47
CA GLY A 98 -7.65 -14.20 -9.57
C GLY A 98 -7.20 -14.79 -8.24
N ALA A 99 -6.42 -14.04 -7.45
CA ALA A 99 -6.05 -14.41 -6.08
C ALA A 99 -7.28 -14.62 -5.19
N PHE A 100 -8.27 -13.74 -5.30
CA PHE A 100 -9.52 -13.85 -4.55
C PHE A 100 -10.38 -15.03 -5.01
N ILE A 101 -10.56 -15.22 -6.32
CA ILE A 101 -11.28 -16.38 -6.88
C ILE A 101 -10.63 -17.68 -6.42
N LEU A 102 -9.29 -17.76 -6.45
CA LEU A 102 -8.56 -18.92 -5.96
C LEU A 102 -8.87 -19.17 -4.47
N GLN A 103 -8.96 -18.13 -3.65
CA GLN A 103 -9.34 -18.26 -2.24
C GLN A 103 -10.79 -18.74 -2.08
N VAL A 104 -11.74 -18.18 -2.84
CA VAL A 104 -13.16 -18.60 -2.83
C VAL A 104 -13.27 -20.07 -3.25
N VAL A 105 -12.62 -20.47 -4.34
CA VAL A 105 -12.63 -21.84 -4.85
C VAL A 105 -12.02 -22.80 -3.82
N SER A 106 -10.90 -22.41 -3.22
CA SER A 106 -10.27 -23.16 -2.13
C SER A 106 -11.26 -23.38 -0.98
N ALA A 107 -11.96 -22.33 -0.57
CA ALA A 107 -12.90 -22.39 0.53
C ALA A 107 -14.17 -23.22 0.26
N VAL A 108 -14.73 -23.09 -0.95
CA VAL A 108 -16.00 -23.72 -1.33
C VAL A 108 -15.81 -25.20 -1.65
N PHE A 109 -14.84 -25.53 -2.50
CA PHE A 109 -14.72 -26.88 -3.05
C PHE A 109 -13.84 -27.81 -2.20
N TYR A 110 -12.92 -27.25 -1.42
CA TYR A 110 -11.92 -28.04 -0.73
C TYR A 110 -12.01 -27.96 0.80
N LYS A 111 -13.14 -27.58 1.42
CA LYS A 111 -13.25 -27.53 2.91
C LYS A 111 -12.77 -28.84 3.58
N GLN A 112 -13.14 -30.01 3.02
CA GLN A 112 -12.71 -31.33 3.51
C GLN A 112 -11.28 -31.72 3.07
N LEU A 113 -10.86 -31.34 1.86
CA LEU A 113 -9.53 -31.66 1.31
C LEU A 113 -8.41 -30.74 1.85
N ILE A 114 -8.69 -29.46 2.10
CA ILE A 114 -7.77 -28.48 2.69
C ILE A 114 -7.48 -28.80 4.15
N ALA A 115 -8.46 -29.31 4.90
CA ALA A 115 -8.22 -29.82 6.24
C ALA A 115 -7.18 -30.95 6.26
N GLN A 116 -7.02 -31.66 5.13
CA GLN A 116 -6.09 -32.78 4.98
C GLN A 116 -4.78 -32.40 4.25
N GLN A 117 -4.77 -31.36 3.42
CA GLN A 117 -3.62 -30.97 2.59
C GLN A 117 -2.93 -29.68 3.06
N PRO A 118 -1.84 -29.77 3.84
CA PRO A 118 -1.13 -28.60 4.40
C PRO A 118 -0.44 -27.74 3.34
N VAL A 119 -0.24 -28.25 2.12
CA VAL A 119 0.42 -27.55 1.02
C VAL A 119 -0.47 -26.42 0.49
N VAL A 120 -1.76 -26.68 0.24
CA VAL A 120 -2.71 -25.69 -0.27
C VAL A 120 -2.83 -24.51 0.70
N ILE A 121 -2.96 -24.80 1.99
CA ILE A 121 -2.95 -23.81 3.07
C ILE A 121 -1.69 -22.92 3.01
N LYS A 122 -0.51 -23.53 2.84
CA LYS A 122 0.76 -22.81 2.77
C LYS A 122 0.80 -21.87 1.55
N ILE A 123 0.30 -22.33 0.40
CA ILE A 123 0.24 -21.55 -0.83
C ILE A 123 -0.72 -20.37 -0.66
N THR A 124 -1.95 -20.60 -0.22
CA THR A 124 -2.96 -19.54 -0.04
C THR A 124 -2.47 -18.47 0.93
N ARG A 125 -1.84 -18.86 2.05
CA ARG A 125 -1.24 -17.89 3.00
C ARG A 125 -0.04 -17.16 2.44
N GLY A 126 0.84 -17.86 1.74
CA GLY A 126 2.01 -17.26 1.10
C GLY A 126 1.57 -16.19 0.11
N LEU A 127 0.63 -16.54 -0.77
CA LEU A 127 0.06 -15.64 -1.77
C LEU A 127 -0.60 -14.42 -1.11
N MET A 128 -1.40 -14.63 -0.06
CA MET A 128 -2.04 -13.55 0.68
C MET A 128 -1.02 -12.62 1.37
N THR A 129 0.02 -13.20 1.96
CA THR A 129 1.08 -12.42 2.61
C THR A 129 1.85 -11.58 1.60
N ILE A 130 2.16 -12.14 0.42
CA ILE A 130 2.80 -11.42 -0.68
C ILE A 130 1.88 -10.29 -1.16
N LEU A 131 0.58 -10.56 -1.32
CA LEU A 131 -0.41 -9.58 -1.78
C LEU A 131 -0.51 -8.38 -0.84
N LEU A 132 -0.71 -8.61 0.47
CA LEU A 132 -0.90 -7.53 1.44
C LEU A 132 0.40 -6.85 1.90
N ARG A 133 1.53 -7.56 1.96
CA ARG A 133 2.79 -6.98 2.47
C ARG A 133 3.75 -6.55 1.37
N GLY A 134 3.82 -7.31 0.28
CA GLY A 134 4.76 -7.04 -0.82
C GLY A 134 4.15 -6.19 -1.92
N LEU A 135 2.89 -6.46 -2.29
CA LEU A 135 2.27 -5.83 -3.48
C LEU A 135 1.29 -4.69 -3.15
N PHE A 136 0.92 -4.51 -1.88
CA PHE A 136 -0.04 -3.47 -1.49
C PHE A 136 0.43 -2.06 -1.87
N ILE A 137 1.66 -1.68 -1.52
CA ILE A 137 2.23 -0.37 -1.84
C ILE A 137 2.27 -0.13 -3.36
N PRO A 138 2.90 -0.98 -4.19
CA PRO A 138 2.93 -0.75 -5.63
C PRO A 138 1.55 -0.75 -6.27
N PHE A 139 0.60 -1.55 -5.77
CA PHE A 139 -0.77 -1.55 -6.28
C PHE A 139 -1.50 -0.25 -5.96
N VAL A 140 -1.45 0.22 -4.71
CA VAL A 140 -2.07 1.50 -4.32
C VAL A 140 -1.44 2.66 -5.08
N THR A 141 -0.12 2.70 -5.17
CA THR A 141 0.59 3.75 -5.90
C THR A 141 0.18 3.80 -7.36
N LYS A 142 0.15 2.64 -8.01
CA LYS A 142 -0.24 2.54 -9.41
C LYS A 142 -1.71 2.88 -9.64
N ALA A 143 -2.57 2.51 -8.70
CA ALA A 143 -3.97 2.90 -8.71
C ALA A 143 -4.10 4.43 -8.67
N ILE A 144 -3.36 5.12 -7.80
CA ILE A 144 -3.35 6.59 -7.75
C ILE A 144 -2.84 7.21 -9.05
N THR A 145 -1.76 6.68 -9.62
CA THR A 145 -1.22 7.20 -10.90
C THR A 145 -2.23 7.18 -12.05
N SER A 146 -3.18 6.23 -12.06
CA SER A 146 -4.19 6.13 -13.12
C SER A 146 -5.15 7.32 -13.22
N PHE A 147 -5.33 8.05 -12.11
CA PHE A 147 -6.24 9.19 -12.04
C PHE A 147 -5.59 10.48 -11.54
N ASN A 148 -4.30 10.44 -11.18
CA ASN A 148 -3.58 11.63 -10.74
C ASN A 148 -3.54 12.67 -11.85
N CYS A 149 -4.04 13.87 -11.58
CA CYS A 149 -4.08 14.95 -12.55
C CYS A 149 -3.49 16.21 -11.95
N ASN A 150 -2.82 16.95 -12.82
CA ASN A 150 -2.23 18.23 -12.48
C ASN A 150 -2.87 19.32 -13.33
N SER A 151 -2.79 20.57 -12.87
CA SER A 151 -3.27 21.73 -13.60
C SER A 151 -2.11 22.68 -13.88
N GLU A 152 -1.87 22.99 -15.15
CA GLU A 152 -0.94 24.06 -15.53
C GLU A 152 -1.78 25.27 -15.98
N ALA A 153 -1.41 26.46 -15.49
CA ALA A 153 -1.99 27.73 -15.93
C ALA A 153 -1.15 28.27 -17.09
N THR A 154 -1.74 28.38 -18.27
CA THR A 154 -1.10 28.97 -19.44
C THR A 154 -1.76 30.31 -19.75
N VAL A 155 -0.96 31.35 -20.02
CA VAL A 155 -1.49 32.65 -20.45
C VAL A 155 -1.71 32.60 -21.96
N ASN A 156 -2.94 32.82 -22.40
CA ASN A 156 -3.26 32.93 -23.82
C ASN A 156 -2.69 34.23 -24.41
N GLU A 157 -2.61 34.31 -25.74
CA GLU A 157 -2.20 35.53 -26.48
C GLU A 157 -3.04 36.77 -26.13
N ALA A 158 -4.25 36.57 -25.58
CA ALA A 158 -5.14 37.63 -25.09
C ALA A 158 -4.87 38.07 -23.62
N GLY A 159 -3.82 37.56 -22.97
CA GLY A 159 -3.50 37.87 -21.57
C GLY A 159 -4.41 37.21 -20.54
N GLN A 160 -5.27 36.27 -20.95
CA GLN A 160 -6.14 35.50 -20.06
C GLN A 160 -5.43 34.22 -19.58
N GLU A 161 -5.44 34.00 -18.26
CA GLU A 161 -4.99 32.74 -17.67
C GLU A 161 -6.01 31.63 -17.97
N ILE A 162 -5.60 30.65 -18.78
CA ILE A 162 -6.36 29.42 -18.99
C ILE A 162 -5.72 28.32 -18.14
N THR A 163 -6.48 27.80 -17.20
CA THR A 163 -6.11 26.60 -16.45
C THR A 163 -6.52 25.37 -17.25
N GLN A 164 -5.53 24.55 -17.65
CA GLN A 164 -5.78 23.27 -18.30
C GLN A 164 -5.29 22.13 -17.40
N SER A 165 -6.11 21.09 -17.26
CA SER A 165 -5.78 19.91 -16.48
C SER A 165 -5.29 18.78 -17.37
N TYR A 166 -4.14 18.22 -17.00
CA TYR A 166 -3.45 17.15 -17.71
C TYR A 166 -3.30 15.94 -16.81
N TRP A 167 -3.26 14.76 -17.42
CA TRP A 167 -3.00 13.54 -16.68
C TRP A 167 -1.49 13.42 -16.39
N THR A 168 -1.10 13.23 -15.12
CA THR A 168 0.33 13.28 -14.72
C THR A 168 1.18 12.20 -15.39
N ALA A 169 0.58 11.05 -15.74
CA ALA A 169 1.31 9.99 -16.44
C ALA A 169 1.59 10.34 -17.91
N ASP A 170 0.73 11.15 -18.54
CA ASP A 170 0.84 11.52 -19.95
C ASP A 170 0.25 12.92 -20.17
N LYS A 171 1.14 13.92 -20.23
CA LYS A 171 0.77 15.33 -20.41
C LYS A 171 0.07 15.61 -21.74
N SER A 172 0.14 14.71 -22.72
CA SER A 172 -0.57 14.87 -24.01
C SER A 172 -2.09 14.65 -23.88
N LEU A 173 -2.55 14.04 -22.79
CA LEU A 173 -3.95 13.72 -22.56
C LEU A 173 -4.53 14.65 -21.48
N GLY A 174 -5.62 15.33 -21.82
CA GLY A 174 -6.38 16.10 -20.84
C GLY A 174 -7.02 15.19 -19.79
N CYS A 175 -7.02 15.64 -18.53
CA CYS A 175 -7.55 14.88 -17.41
C CYS A 175 -9.05 14.58 -17.58
N PHE A 176 -9.44 13.30 -17.43
CA PHE A 176 -10.81 12.80 -17.55
C PHE A 176 -11.51 13.10 -18.88
N LYS A 177 -10.77 13.46 -19.94
CA LYS A 177 -11.36 13.68 -21.28
C LYS A 177 -11.55 12.38 -22.06
N SER A 178 -10.81 11.33 -21.72
CA SER A 178 -10.90 10.02 -22.36
C SER A 178 -11.80 9.06 -21.57
N ILE A 179 -12.71 8.37 -22.27
CA ILE A 179 -13.56 7.32 -21.70
C ILE A 179 -12.71 6.26 -20.99
N PHE A 180 -11.54 5.92 -21.55
CA PHE A 180 -10.63 4.95 -20.95
C PHE A 180 -10.12 5.37 -19.57
N GLN A 181 -9.89 6.67 -19.34
CA GLN A 181 -9.45 7.17 -18.04
C GLN A 181 -10.60 7.11 -17.02
N ILE A 182 -11.83 7.44 -17.44
CA ILE A 182 -13.02 7.35 -16.58
C ILE A 182 -13.26 5.90 -16.16
N VAL A 183 -13.23 4.95 -17.09
CA VAL A 183 -13.38 3.52 -16.79
C VAL A 183 -12.26 3.03 -15.87
N SER A 184 -11.02 3.44 -16.13
CA SER A 184 -9.87 3.09 -15.28
C SER A 184 -10.04 3.62 -13.85
N PHE A 185 -10.56 4.83 -13.68
CA PHE A 185 -10.84 5.42 -12.38
C PHE A 185 -11.90 4.63 -11.60
N ILE A 186 -12.97 4.19 -12.25
CA ILE A 186 -14.00 3.33 -11.62
C ILE A 186 -13.38 2.00 -11.17
N ILE A 187 -12.58 1.35 -12.03
CA ILE A 187 -11.88 0.10 -11.69
C ILE A 187 -10.96 0.31 -10.50
N VAL A 188 -10.24 1.44 -10.45
CA VAL A 188 -9.35 1.79 -9.33
C VAL A 188 -10.11 1.98 -8.04
N PHE A 189 -11.25 2.68 -8.07
CA PHE A 189 -12.07 2.86 -6.89
C PHE A 189 -12.53 1.52 -6.32
N ILE A 190 -13.02 0.62 -7.18
CA ILE A 190 -13.43 -0.74 -6.82
C ILE A 190 -12.23 -1.53 -6.26
N LEU A 191 -11.07 -1.45 -6.91
CA LEU A 191 -9.86 -2.16 -6.50
C LEU A 191 -9.36 -1.71 -5.13
N LEU A 192 -9.30 -0.40 -4.88
CA LEU A 192 -8.85 0.16 -3.60
C LEU A 192 -9.82 -0.19 -2.47
N LEU A 193 -11.13 -0.06 -2.72
CA LEU A 193 -12.17 -0.44 -1.75
C LEU A 193 -12.08 -1.93 -1.42
N PHE A 194 -11.94 -2.77 -2.44
CA PHE A 194 -11.76 -4.21 -2.28
C PHE A 194 -10.52 -4.54 -1.44
N LEU A 195 -9.35 -3.99 -1.80
CA LEU A 195 -8.09 -4.21 -1.07
C LEU A 195 -8.21 -3.75 0.40
N PHE A 196 -8.90 -2.65 0.66
CA PHE A 196 -9.08 -2.13 2.01
C PHE A 196 -10.01 -3.01 2.86
N ILE A 197 -11.16 -3.41 2.33
CA ILE A 197 -12.10 -4.31 3.00
C ILE A 197 -11.44 -5.66 3.25
N TYR A 198 -10.79 -6.23 2.23
CA TYR A 198 -10.11 -7.50 2.30
C TYR A 198 -8.97 -7.49 3.33
N SER A 199 -8.15 -6.44 3.32
CA SER A 199 -7.10 -6.23 4.33
C SER A 199 -7.68 -6.09 5.74
N ALA A 200 -8.77 -5.35 5.92
CA ALA A 200 -9.42 -5.21 7.22
C ALA A 200 -9.96 -6.55 7.75
N ILE A 201 -10.64 -7.32 6.90
CA ILE A 201 -11.15 -8.66 7.24
C ILE A 201 -10.02 -9.57 7.68
N VAL A 202 -8.95 -9.68 6.88
CA VAL A 202 -7.85 -10.60 7.21
C VAL A 202 -7.07 -10.16 8.43
N ASN A 203 -6.78 -8.87 8.57
CA ASN A 203 -6.00 -8.38 9.70
C ASN A 203 -6.78 -8.43 11.02
N LEU A 204 -8.07 -8.11 11.04
CA LEU A 204 -8.85 -8.11 12.29
C LEU A 204 -9.29 -9.50 12.73
N LEU A 205 -9.68 -10.36 11.79
CA LEU A 205 -10.38 -11.61 12.11
C LEU A 205 -9.46 -12.82 12.19
N ILE A 206 -8.35 -12.83 11.45
CA ILE A 206 -7.47 -13.99 11.34
C ILE A 206 -6.21 -13.83 12.19
N LEU A 207 -5.66 -12.61 12.28
CA LEU A 207 -4.36 -12.32 12.91
C LEU A 207 -4.44 -11.88 14.38
N THR A 208 -5.64 -11.71 14.94
CA THR A 208 -5.85 -11.46 16.38
C THR A 208 -5.64 -12.70 17.25
N HIS A 209 -5.65 -13.90 16.65
CA HIS A 209 -5.40 -15.15 17.38
C HIS A 209 -3.91 -15.49 17.38
N ASN A 210 -3.12 -14.81 18.23
CA ASN A 210 -1.67 -15.02 18.32
C ASN A 210 -1.33 -16.27 19.19
N PRO A 211 -0.73 -17.34 18.62
CA PRO A 211 -0.30 -18.50 19.39
C PRO A 211 1.05 -18.23 20.07
N LYS A 212 1.03 -17.71 21.30
CA LYS A 212 1.99 -17.82 22.45
C LYS A 212 3.51 -18.09 22.27
N ASN A 213 4.10 -18.05 21.07
CA ASN A 213 5.49 -18.44 20.81
C ASN A 213 6.22 -17.39 19.97
N GLY A 214 7.08 -16.60 20.61
CA GLY A 214 7.87 -15.53 20.00
C GLY A 214 9.08 -16.01 19.23
N SER A 215 9.04 -15.90 17.89
CA SER A 215 10.23 -15.86 17.05
C SER A 215 10.65 -14.41 16.80
N PHE A 216 11.90 -14.16 16.41
CA PHE A 216 12.45 -12.83 16.07
C PHE A 216 11.62 -12.07 15.03
N PHE A 217 10.93 -12.77 14.12
CA PHE A 217 9.98 -12.20 13.15
C PHE A 217 8.55 -12.67 13.45
N SER A 218 8.09 -12.40 14.67
CA SER A 218 6.70 -12.66 15.07
C SER A 218 5.72 -11.77 14.30
N PHE A 219 4.47 -12.19 14.18
CA PHE A 219 3.42 -11.36 13.59
C PHE A 219 2.93 -10.33 14.61
N PRO A 220 2.69 -9.07 14.21
CA PRO A 220 2.08 -8.10 15.10
C PRO A 220 0.61 -8.46 15.34
N ASN A 221 0.02 -7.89 16.39
CA ASN A 221 -1.42 -7.92 16.59
C ASN A 221 -2.16 -7.40 15.33
N GLY A 222 -3.27 -8.05 14.99
CA GLY A 222 -4.13 -7.73 13.85
C GLY A 222 -4.56 -6.26 13.78
N ILE A 223 -4.86 -5.64 14.93
CA ILE A 223 -5.22 -4.21 15.02
C ILE A 223 -4.06 -3.33 14.54
N PHE A 224 -2.84 -3.61 15.00
CA PHE A 224 -1.66 -2.85 14.60
C PHE A 224 -1.35 -3.03 13.12
N ASN A 225 -1.47 -4.26 12.58
CA ASN A 225 -1.27 -4.50 11.15
C ASN A 225 -2.29 -3.73 10.29
N ARG A 226 -3.54 -3.62 10.74
CA ARG A 226 -4.55 -2.80 10.07
C ARG A 226 -4.19 -1.31 10.11
N LEU A 227 -3.74 -0.81 11.26
CA LEU A 227 -3.29 0.59 11.38
C LEU A 227 -2.11 0.88 10.45
N GLN A 228 -1.15 -0.03 10.35
CA GLN A 228 -0.04 0.10 9.40
C GLN A 228 -0.54 0.23 7.96
N VAL A 229 -1.48 -0.59 7.52
CA VAL A 229 -2.05 -0.50 6.16
C VAL A 229 -2.72 0.86 5.92
N ILE A 230 -3.52 1.35 6.88
CA ILE A 230 -4.17 2.66 6.79
C ILE A 230 -3.14 3.78 6.68
N PHE A 231 -2.09 3.71 7.49
CA PHE A 231 -1.03 4.71 7.56
C PHE A 231 -0.15 4.71 6.31
N ILE A 232 0.20 3.54 5.77
CA ILE A 232 0.88 3.41 4.47
C ILE A 232 0.05 4.07 3.38
N PHE A 233 -1.26 3.79 3.34
CA PHE A 233 -2.15 4.41 2.36
C PHE A 233 -2.13 5.94 2.46
N LYS A 234 -2.21 6.50 3.68
CA LYS A 234 -2.12 7.94 3.91
C LYS A 234 -0.78 8.53 3.46
N ILE A 235 0.33 7.82 3.70
CA ILE A 235 1.66 8.25 3.28
C ILE A 235 1.76 8.28 1.75
N ILE A 236 1.32 7.22 1.06
CA ILE A 236 1.32 7.18 -0.41
C ILE A 236 0.42 8.29 -0.97
N PHE A 237 -0.78 8.45 -0.42
CA PHE A 237 -1.74 9.49 -0.83
C PHE A 237 -1.11 10.88 -0.70
N SER A 238 -0.50 11.17 0.46
CA SER A 238 0.17 12.44 0.73
C SER A 238 1.29 12.73 -0.27
N GLN A 239 2.16 11.76 -0.50
CA GLN A 239 3.30 11.92 -1.41
C GLN A 239 2.88 12.11 -2.88
N ARG A 240 1.73 11.55 -3.29
CA ARG A 240 1.28 11.56 -4.68
C ARG A 240 0.35 12.72 -5.01
N LEU A 241 -0.53 13.11 -4.08
CA LEU A 241 -1.60 14.09 -4.34
C LEU A 241 -1.39 15.41 -3.59
N LEU A 242 -0.62 15.44 -2.50
CA LEU A 242 -0.33 16.67 -1.75
C LEU A 242 1.04 17.25 -2.12
N TYR A 243 1.51 17.05 -3.36
CA TYR A 243 2.84 17.51 -3.76
C TYR A 243 2.98 19.03 -3.73
N GLY A 244 1.91 19.78 -4.04
CA GLY A 244 1.88 21.24 -3.94
C GLY A 244 1.63 21.78 -2.53
N CYS A 245 1.36 20.92 -1.54
CA CYS A 245 1.13 21.33 -0.15
C CYS A 245 2.18 20.74 0.77
N GLN A 246 3.38 21.33 0.76
CA GLN A 246 4.56 20.84 1.48
C GLN A 246 4.32 20.64 2.96
N PHE A 247 3.63 21.57 3.63
CA PHE A 247 3.33 21.46 5.06
C PHE A 247 2.56 20.17 5.39
N TRP A 248 1.41 19.94 4.75
CA TRP A 248 0.60 18.75 5.01
C TRP A 248 1.30 17.48 4.54
N ARG A 249 2.09 17.56 3.46
CA ARG A 249 2.91 16.45 2.98
C ARG A 249 3.92 16.00 4.04
N GLY A 250 4.67 16.95 4.60
CA GLY A 250 5.64 16.70 5.66
C GLY A 250 5.00 16.25 6.97
N VAL A 251 3.88 16.86 7.38
CA VAL A 251 3.12 16.42 8.56
C VAL A 251 2.73 14.95 8.39
N ILE A 252 2.08 14.56 7.30
CA ILE A 252 1.66 13.17 7.10
C ILE A 252 2.87 12.25 6.92
N GLY A 253 3.88 12.69 6.16
CA GLY A 253 5.06 11.91 5.83
C GLY A 253 5.97 11.59 7.02
N VAL A 254 6.03 12.46 8.04
CA VAL A 254 6.90 12.30 9.22
C VAL A 254 6.10 11.90 10.46
N LEU A 255 4.94 12.53 10.71
CA LEU A 255 4.13 12.26 11.91
C LEU A 255 3.59 10.83 11.90
N VAL A 256 3.13 10.32 10.75
CA VAL A 256 2.54 8.98 10.67
C VAL A 256 3.56 7.88 11.00
N PRO A 257 4.76 7.86 10.40
CA PRO A 257 5.83 6.97 10.87
C PRO A 257 6.20 7.18 12.34
N GLY A 258 6.25 8.44 12.81
CA GLY A 258 6.51 8.77 14.22
C GLY A 258 5.51 8.13 15.18
N VAL A 259 4.22 8.21 14.87
CA VAL A 259 3.15 7.57 15.67
C VAL A 259 3.30 6.05 15.67
N LEU A 260 3.66 5.43 14.54
CA LEU A 260 3.92 3.99 14.48
C LEU A 260 5.12 3.58 15.31
N ILE A 261 6.20 4.35 15.28
CA ILE A 261 7.39 4.13 16.11
C ILE A 261 7.01 4.21 17.59
N LEU A 262 6.24 5.23 18.00
CA LEU A 262 5.77 5.37 19.38
C LEU A 262 4.87 4.19 19.80
N MET A 263 3.96 3.74 18.93
CA MET A 263 3.14 2.56 19.19
C MET A 263 3.99 1.29 19.35
N LEU A 264 5.03 1.11 18.53
CA LEU A 264 5.94 -0.02 18.63
C LEU A 264 6.72 -0.04 19.94
N ILE A 265 7.11 1.13 20.44
CA ILE A 265 7.86 1.28 21.69
C ILE A 265 6.95 1.11 22.92
N ILE A 266 5.78 1.75 22.92
CA ILE A 266 4.90 1.84 24.09
C ILE A 266 3.98 0.62 24.18
N GLN A 267 3.30 0.26 23.08
CA GLN A 267 2.25 -0.77 23.09
C GLN A 267 2.81 -2.18 22.83
N ASN A 268 4.06 -2.30 22.36
CA ASN A 268 4.72 -3.57 22.03
C ASN A 268 3.78 -4.55 21.30
N PRO A 269 3.26 -4.19 20.12
CA PRO A 269 2.25 -5.00 19.42
C PRO A 269 2.79 -6.35 18.93
N TYR A 270 4.12 -6.54 18.92
CA TYR A 270 4.77 -7.83 18.69
C TYR A 270 5.04 -8.55 19.99
N TYR A 271 5.03 -9.89 19.92
CA TYR A 271 5.22 -10.75 21.09
C TYR A 271 6.62 -10.64 21.73
N SER A 272 7.65 -10.39 20.92
CA SER A 272 9.03 -10.25 21.40
C SER A 272 9.51 -8.81 21.27
N PHE A 273 10.25 -8.33 22.27
CA PHE A 273 10.95 -7.05 22.22
C PHE A 273 11.83 -6.93 20.96
N TRP A 274 12.58 -7.99 20.61
CA TRP A 274 13.41 -8.00 19.41
C TRP A 274 12.59 -7.86 18.13
N SER A 275 11.39 -8.46 18.08
CA SER A 275 10.48 -8.26 16.93
C SER A 275 9.97 -6.83 16.85
N ASN A 276 9.61 -6.21 17.98
CA ASN A 276 9.23 -4.79 18.00
C ASN A 276 10.38 -3.93 17.48
N PHE A 277 11.60 -4.14 18.00
CA PHE A 277 12.79 -3.38 17.57
C PHE A 277 13.06 -3.51 16.07
N ILE A 278 13.09 -4.73 15.53
CA ILE A 278 13.31 -4.98 14.09
C ILE A 278 12.18 -4.37 13.24
N ALA A 279 10.94 -4.40 13.73
CA ALA A 279 9.81 -3.79 13.03
C ALA A 279 9.87 -2.25 13.02
N THR A 280 10.54 -1.62 13.99
CA THR A 280 10.70 -0.16 14.08
C THR A 280 11.71 0.38 13.07
N ILE A 281 12.77 -0.38 12.74
CA ILE A 281 13.84 0.02 11.81
C ILE A 281 13.32 0.65 10.50
N PRO A 282 12.47 -0.01 9.70
CA PRO A 282 12.02 0.56 8.43
C PRO A 282 11.20 1.84 8.59
N TRP A 283 10.47 2.01 9.71
CA TRP A 283 9.72 3.23 9.99
C TRP A 283 10.64 4.39 10.36
N ILE A 284 11.71 4.14 11.12
CA ILE A 284 12.72 5.17 11.42
C ILE A 284 13.37 5.63 10.13
N ILE A 285 13.82 4.71 9.29
CA ILE A 285 14.44 5.03 8.00
C ILE A 285 13.51 5.90 7.16
N LEU A 286 12.24 5.51 7.03
CA LEU A 286 11.24 6.28 6.29
C LEU A 286 11.05 7.68 6.89
N ALA A 287 10.89 7.79 8.21
CA ALA A 287 10.70 9.07 8.89
C ALA A 287 11.89 10.01 8.69
N SER A 288 13.11 9.49 8.83
CA SER A 288 14.35 10.24 8.67
C SER A 288 14.52 10.74 7.24
N ILE A 289 14.37 9.86 6.24
CA ILE A 289 14.46 10.26 4.82
C ILE A 289 13.41 11.32 4.51
N ARG A 290 12.18 11.13 4.98
CA ARG A 290 11.10 12.09 4.74
C ARG A 290 11.37 13.44 5.36
N LEU A 291 11.80 13.47 6.61
CA LEU A 291 12.17 14.72 7.28
C LEU A 291 13.30 15.44 6.52
N SER A 292 14.34 14.73 6.09
CA SER A 292 15.44 15.32 5.31
C SER A 292 14.98 15.91 3.98
N LEU A 293 14.13 15.19 3.23
CA LEU A 293 13.60 15.67 1.96
C LEU A 293 12.70 16.90 2.12
N GLU A 294 11.84 16.93 3.15
CA GLU A 294 10.97 18.08 3.38
C GLU A 294 11.75 19.33 3.81
N ILE A 295 12.88 19.17 4.51
CA ILE A 295 13.82 20.26 4.77
C ILE A 295 14.45 20.71 3.45
N GLU A 296 14.92 19.79 2.62
CA GLU A 296 15.50 20.12 1.30
C GLU A 296 14.52 20.93 0.44
N TYR A 297 13.25 20.52 0.35
CA TYR A 297 12.22 21.29 -0.37
C TYR A 297 12.08 22.71 0.19
N SER A 298 12.09 22.89 1.51
CA SER A 298 11.97 24.23 2.13
C SER A 298 13.19 25.12 1.82
N MET A 299 14.38 24.52 1.73
CA MET A 299 15.61 25.23 1.39
C MET A 299 15.63 25.61 -0.10
N GLU A 300 15.14 24.74 -0.99
CA GLU A 300 15.01 25.05 -2.41
C GLU A 300 14.01 26.18 -2.64
N GLU A 301 12.84 26.14 -2.01
CA GLU A 301 11.84 27.21 -2.11
C GLU A 301 12.41 28.55 -1.59
N ALA A 302 13.11 28.53 -0.46
CA ALA A 302 13.78 29.71 0.06
C ALA A 302 14.89 30.23 -0.88
N THR A 303 15.64 29.32 -1.52
CA THR A 303 16.71 29.69 -2.45
C THR A 303 16.15 30.29 -3.73
N ASP A 304 15.11 29.70 -4.30
CA ASP A 304 14.44 30.21 -5.51
C ASP A 304 13.71 31.55 -5.23
N ALA A 305 13.27 31.79 -3.98
CA ALA A 305 12.76 33.09 -3.56
C ALA A 305 13.84 34.19 -3.45
N ILE A 306 15.07 33.81 -3.06
CA ILE A 306 16.20 34.75 -2.90
C ILE A 306 16.90 35.00 -4.26
N TYR A 307 17.06 33.94 -5.06
CA TYR A 307 17.67 33.96 -6.37
C TYR A 307 16.72 33.31 -7.38
N PRO A 308 15.74 34.07 -7.92
CA PRO A 308 14.85 33.52 -8.93
C PRO A 308 15.68 33.05 -10.11
N LYS A 309 15.57 31.77 -10.45
CA LYS A 309 16.17 31.22 -11.67
C LYS A 309 15.64 32.04 -12.85
N LEU A 310 16.54 32.73 -13.55
CA LEU A 310 16.24 33.35 -14.84
C LEU A 310 15.76 32.22 -15.77
N SER A 311 14.45 32.16 -15.99
CA SER A 311 13.84 31.21 -16.92
C SER A 311 14.42 31.45 -18.32
N SER A 312 15.16 30.47 -18.84
CA SER A 312 15.47 30.35 -20.27
C SER A 312 14.46 29.44 -20.95
#